data_AF-A0AAN8KL52-F1
#
_entry.id   AF-A0AAN8KL52-F1
#
_cell.length_a   1.000
_cell.length_b   1.000
_cell.length_c   1.000
_cell.angle_alpha   90.00
_cell.angle_beta   90.00
_cell.angle_gamma   90.00
#
_symmetry.space_group_name_H-M   'P 1'
#
loop_
_entity.id
_entity.type
_entity.pdbx_description
1 polymer ?
#
loop_
_entity_poly.entity_id
_entity_poly.type
_entity_poly.pdbx_seq_one_letter_code
_entity_poly.pdbx_strand_id
1 'polypeptide(L)'
;MSPSAPSLRSSRRTANHGPPSCLEHHRQPLNVYCVQDRQLICGFCLTVGQHQGHPIDDLQAAFIRERQAPAHLLGRLSDHRWAEVCELGELLSRRRPAVRA
;
A
#
# COMPACT_ATOMS: atom_id res chain seq x y z
N MET A 1 -34.66 -22.23 -27.14
CA MET A 1 -33.22 -22.52 -27.28
C MET A 1 -32.48 -21.27 -26.84
N SER A 2 -31.96 -21.25 -25.62
CA SER A 2 -31.23 -20.09 -25.08
C SER A 2 -29.73 -20.28 -25.31
N PRO A 3 -28.97 -19.27 -25.75
CA PRO A 3 -27.54 -19.42 -25.98
C PRO A 3 -26.79 -19.40 -24.64
N SER A 4 -26.02 -20.45 -24.38
CA SER A 4 -25.17 -20.58 -23.20
C SER A 4 -24.03 -19.54 -23.25
N ALA A 5 -23.81 -18.84 -22.14
CA ALA A 5 -22.65 -17.96 -21.97
C ALA A 5 -21.34 -18.77 -22.02
N PRO A 6 -20.27 -18.27 -22.66
CA PRO A 6 -18.99 -18.95 -22.66
C PRO A 6 -18.38 -18.89 -21.25
N SER A 7 -18.10 -20.06 -20.67
CA SER A 7 -17.32 -20.19 -19.44
C SER A 7 -15.95 -19.53 -19.65
N LEU A 8 -15.76 -18.35 -19.06
CA LEU A 8 -14.45 -17.76 -18.86
C LEU A 8 -13.65 -18.71 -17.97
N ARG A 9 -12.91 -19.62 -18.61
CA ARG A 9 -11.94 -20.49 -17.95
C ARG A 9 -10.94 -19.55 -17.28
N SER A 10 -11.14 -19.33 -15.98
CA SER A 10 -10.18 -18.72 -15.09
C SER A 10 -8.96 -19.62 -15.06
N SER A 11 -8.06 -19.48 -16.04
CA SER A 11 -6.71 -20.03 -15.96
C SER A 11 -5.91 -19.16 -15.00
N ARG A 12 -6.27 -19.26 -13.72
CA ARG A 12 -5.43 -18.85 -12.60
C ARG A 12 -4.25 -19.82 -12.61
N ARG A 13 -3.24 -19.51 -13.42
CA ARG A 13 -1.90 -20.09 -13.27
C ARG A 13 -1.37 -19.54 -11.96
N THR A 14 -1.69 -20.20 -10.85
CA THR A 14 -0.85 -20.11 -9.66
C THR A 14 0.40 -20.90 -10.02
N ALA A 15 1.32 -20.25 -10.73
CA ALA A 15 2.65 -20.79 -10.85
C ALA A 15 3.15 -20.95 -9.41
N ASN A 16 3.41 -22.21 -9.05
CA ASN A 16 3.84 -22.63 -7.73
C ASN A 16 5.29 -22.19 -7.53
N HIS A 17 5.49 -20.88 -7.46
CA HIS A 17 6.72 -20.28 -7.00
C HIS A 17 6.68 -20.42 -5.49
N GLY A 18 7.66 -21.11 -4.92
CA GLY A 18 7.80 -21.17 -3.47
C GLY A 18 7.86 -19.76 -2.85
N PRO A 19 7.77 -19.66 -1.51
CA PRO A 19 7.83 -18.39 -0.83
C PRO A 19 9.07 -17.59 -1.27
N PRO A 20 8.95 -16.25 -1.40
CA PRO A 20 10.07 -15.40 -1.78
C PRO A 20 11.24 -15.61 -0.82
N SER A 21 12.46 -15.56 -1.34
CA SER A 21 13.67 -15.83 -0.56
C SER A 21 14.50 -14.57 -0.36
N CYS A 22 15.22 -14.53 0.76
CA CYS A 22 16.12 -13.44 1.09
C CYS A 22 17.31 -13.40 0.12
N LEU A 23 17.66 -12.20 -0.33
CA LEU A 23 18.80 -11.97 -1.21
C LEU A 23 20.14 -12.12 -0.48
N GLU A 24 20.19 -11.70 0.78
CA GLU A 24 21.40 -11.76 1.62
C GLU A 24 21.59 -13.15 2.26
N HIS A 25 20.49 -13.80 2.65
CA HIS A 25 20.51 -15.10 3.30
C HIS A 25 19.93 -16.16 2.37
N HIS A 26 20.80 -16.80 1.58
CA HIS A 26 20.39 -17.78 0.57
C HIS A 26 19.45 -18.85 1.15
N ARG A 27 18.37 -19.14 0.40
CA ARG A 27 17.33 -20.12 0.73
C ARG A 27 16.51 -19.82 1.99
N GLN A 28 16.73 -18.67 2.63
CA GLN A 28 15.90 -18.26 3.75
C GLN A 28 14.59 -17.67 3.24
N PRO A 29 13.43 -18.16 3.70
CA PRO A 29 12.16 -17.60 3.30
C PRO A 29 11.99 -16.20 3.89
N LEU A 30 11.42 -15.30 3.12
CA LEU A 30 10.89 -14.04 3.64
C LEU A 30 9.55 -14.35 4.30
N ASN A 31 9.49 -14.28 5.62
CA ASN A 31 8.35 -14.73 6.42
C ASN A 31 8.13 -13.90 7.69
N VAL A 32 8.84 -12.79 7.85
CA VAL A 32 8.68 -11.85 8.96
C VAL A 32 8.43 -10.48 8.37
N TYR A 33 7.44 -9.74 8.87
CA TYR A 33 7.23 -8.36 8.46
C TYR A 33 7.88 -7.42 9.47
N CYS A 34 8.85 -6.64 9.01
CA CYS A 34 9.46 -5.57 9.80
C CYS A 34 8.61 -4.31 9.69
N VAL A 35 8.08 -3.82 10.81
CA VAL A 35 7.23 -2.62 10.86
C VAL A 35 8.03 -1.36 10.56
N GLN A 36 9.25 -1.29 11.08
CA GLN A 36 10.09 -0.10 10.94
C GLN A 36 10.47 0.16 9.48
N ASP A 37 10.88 -0.89 8.76
CA ASP A 37 11.33 -0.77 7.37
C ASP A 37 10.22 -1.10 6.36
N ARG A 38 9.04 -1.50 6.86
CA ARG A 38 7.85 -1.86 6.07
C ARG A 38 8.13 -2.89 4.97
N GLN A 39 8.88 -3.93 5.31
CA GLN A 39 9.28 -4.96 4.34
C GLN A 39 9.25 -6.37 4.91
N LEU A 40 9.14 -7.35 4.01
CA LEU A 40 9.23 -8.77 4.34
C LEU A 40 10.70 -9.17 4.42
N ILE A 41 11.12 -9.67 5.58
CA ILE A 41 12.48 -10.10 5.90
C ILE A 41 12.49 -11.59 6.27
N CYS A 42 13.69 -12.19 6.34
CA CYS A 42 13.86 -13.53 6.89
C CYS A 42 14.26 -13.50 8.37
N GLY A 43 14.24 -14.67 9.03
CA GLY A 43 14.64 -14.79 10.43
C GLY A 43 16.09 -14.35 10.72
N PHE A 44 17.03 -14.57 9.80
CA PHE A 44 18.42 -14.14 9.99
C PHE A 44 18.56 -12.63 9.94
N CYS A 45 17.86 -11.95 9.02
CA CYS A 45 17.78 -10.50 8.99
C CYS A 45 17.33 -9.91 10.33
N LEU A 46 16.38 -10.58 11.00
CA LEU A 46 15.84 -10.17 12.31
C LEU A 46 16.82 -10.43 13.47
N THR A 47 17.48 -11.58 13.52
CA THR A 47 18.25 -12.00 14.71
C THR A 47 19.71 -11.63 14.67
N VAL A 48 20.33 -11.65 13.49
CA VAL A 48 21.76 -11.40 13.29
C VAL A 48 22.06 -10.33 12.24
N GLY A 49 21.05 -9.92 11.47
CA GLY A 49 21.17 -8.92 10.41
C GLY A 49 20.75 -7.51 10.81
N GLN A 50 20.40 -6.70 9.80
CA GLN A 50 20.13 -5.27 9.92
C GLN A 50 18.79 -4.92 10.60
N HIS A 51 17.95 -5.91 10.91
CA HIS A 51 16.63 -5.71 11.52
C HIS A 51 16.61 -6.11 13.00
N GLN A 52 17.77 -6.26 13.63
CA GLN A 52 17.86 -6.53 15.06
C GLN A 52 17.17 -5.44 15.88
N GLY A 53 16.26 -5.86 16.76
CA GLY A 53 15.50 -4.96 17.63
C GLY A 53 14.39 -4.17 16.92
N HIS A 54 14.19 -4.36 15.62
CA HIS A 54 13.06 -3.73 14.94
C HIS A 54 11.74 -4.41 15.32
N PRO A 55 10.66 -3.64 15.50
CA PRO A 55 9.33 -4.19 15.75
C PRO A 55 8.87 -5.05 14.57
N ILE A 56 8.30 -6.21 14.89
CA ILE A 56 7.66 -7.11 13.94
C ILE A 56 6.16 -7.11 14.14
N ASP A 57 5.43 -7.51 13.10
CA ASP A 57 3.98 -7.63 13.17
C ASP A 57 3.49 -8.90 12.46
N ASP A 58 2.25 -9.26 12.74
CA ASP A 58 1.54 -10.33 12.04
C ASP A 58 1.46 -10.03 10.54
N LEU A 59 1.80 -11.03 9.72
CA LEU A 59 1.85 -10.88 8.27
C LEU A 59 0.48 -10.55 7.67
N GLN A 60 -0.59 -11.14 8.19
CA GLN A 60 -1.93 -10.95 7.65
C GLN A 60 -2.45 -9.54 7.97
N ALA A 61 -2.27 -9.09 9.20
CA ALA A 61 -2.61 -7.74 9.63
C ALA A 61 -1.80 -6.69 8.86
N ALA A 62 -0.48 -6.89 8.74
CA ALA A 62 0.40 -6.02 7.96
C ALA A 62 -0.04 -5.94 6.49
N PHE A 63 -0.36 -7.08 5.89
CA PHE A 63 -0.84 -7.15 4.50
C PHE A 63 -2.14 -6.35 4.31
N ILE A 64 -3.12 -6.50 5.20
CA ILE A 64 -4.38 -5.76 5.12
C ILE A 64 -4.11 -4.25 5.18
N ARG A 65 -3.30 -3.79 6.14
CA ARG A 65 -2.99 -2.37 6.30
C ARG A 65 -2.22 -1.81 5.11
N GLU A 66 -1.16 -2.48 4.68
CA GLU A 66 -0.32 -1.99 3.58
C GLU A 66 -1.05 -2.01 2.23
N ARG A 67 -2.00 -2.91 2.02
CA ARG A 67 -2.86 -2.88 0.83
C ARG A 67 -3.84 -1.70 0.82
N GLN A 68 -4.26 -1.24 1.99
CA GLN A 68 -5.18 -0.11 2.12
C GLN A 68 -4.45 1.23 2.11
N ALA A 69 -3.17 1.26 2.50
CA ALA A 69 -2.41 2.49 2.67
C ALA A 69 -2.39 3.39 1.41
N PRO A 70 -2.14 2.89 0.17
CA PRO A 70 -2.12 3.75 -1.01
C PRO A 70 -3.46 4.44 -1.28
N ALA A 71 -4.56 3.69 -1.22
CA ALA A 71 -5.89 4.23 -1.45
C ALA A 71 -6.27 5.28 -0.39
N HIS A 72 -5.94 5.02 0.87
CA HIS A 72 -6.15 5.96 1.95
C HIS A 72 -5.31 7.24 1.79
N LEU A 73 -4.03 7.11 1.41
CA LEU A 73 -3.15 8.25 1.14
C LEU A 73 -3.66 9.09 -0.04
N LEU A 74 -4.10 8.44 -1.12
CA LEU A 74 -4.67 9.11 -2.29
C LEU A 74 -5.97 9.85 -1.93
N GLY A 75 -6.89 9.23 -1.21
CA GLY A 75 -8.15 9.88 -0.79
C GLY A 75 -7.91 11.13 0.07
N ARG A 76 -6.92 11.08 0.97
CA ARG A 76 -6.51 12.26 1.75
C ARG A 76 -5.95 13.39 0.88
N LEU A 77 -5.26 13.05 -0.20
CA LEU A 77 -4.68 14.03 -1.13
C LEU A 77 -5.71 14.56 -2.13
N SER A 78 -6.69 13.77 -2.56
CA SER A 78 -7.67 14.14 -3.58
C SER A 78 -8.89 14.85 -3.04
N ASP A 79 -9.46 14.39 -1.91
CA ASP A 79 -10.81 14.83 -1.53
C ASP A 79 -10.73 15.94 -0.47
N HIS A 80 -9.91 15.75 0.56
CA HIS A 80 -9.78 16.71 1.65
C HIS A 80 -9.06 17.99 1.22
N ARG A 81 -7.90 17.85 0.56
CA ARG A 81 -7.12 19.03 0.14
C ARG A 81 -7.83 19.86 -0.92
N TRP A 82 -8.67 19.24 -1.74
CA TRP A 82 -9.35 19.93 -2.82
C TRP A 82 -10.55 20.74 -2.33
N ALA A 83 -11.27 20.23 -1.33
CA ALA A 83 -12.24 21.03 -0.59
C ALA A 83 -11.59 22.26 0.06
N GLU A 84 -10.47 22.08 0.78
CA GLU A 84 -9.74 23.19 1.43
C GLU A 84 -9.26 24.26 0.43
N VAL A 85 -8.73 23.84 -0.73
CA VAL A 85 -8.28 24.77 -1.77
C VAL A 85 -9.45 25.54 -2.37
N CYS A 86 -10.59 24.89 -2.61
CA CYS A 86 -11.80 25.54 -3.08
C CYS A 86 -12.31 26.58 -2.08
N GLU A 87 -12.42 26.21 -0.80
CA GLU A 87 -12.83 27.13 0.28
C GLU A 87 -11.91 28.34 0.39
N LEU A 88 -10.59 28.12 0.32
CA LEU A 88 -9.61 29.20 0.31
C LEU A 88 -9.78 30.11 -0.92
N GLY A 89 -10.02 29.54 -2.10
CA GLY A 89 -10.29 30.27 -3.34
C GLY A 89 -11.53 31.17 -3.24
N GLU A 90 -12.60 30.68 -2.61
CA GLU A 90 -13.80 31.48 -2.35
C GLU A 90 -13.53 32.62 -1.36
N LEU A 91 -12.81 32.36 -0.27
CA LEU A 91 -12.45 33.38 0.72
C LEU A 91 -11.60 34.50 0.09
N LEU A 92 -10.64 34.13 -0.75
CA LEU A 92 -9.83 35.10 -1.48
C LEU A 92 -10.67 35.90 -2.48
N SER A 93 -11.64 35.27 -3.13
CA SER A 93 -12.57 35.96 -4.04
C SER A 93 -13.46 36.96 -3.31
N ARG A 94 -13.94 36.62 -2.11
CA ARG A 94 -14.71 37.54 -1.25
C ARG A 94 -13.87 38.69 -0.71
N ARG A 95 -12.57 38.45 -0.48
CA ARG A 95 -11.61 39.44 0.02
C ARG A 95 -10.97 40.29 -1.08
N ARG A 96 -11.18 39.99 -2.37
CA ARG A 96 -10.70 40.83 -3.46
C ARG A 96 -11.41 42.19 -3.38
N PRO A 97 -10.71 43.30 -3.09
CA PRO A 97 -11.30 44.61 -3.22
C PRO A 97 -11.69 44.80 -4.68
N ALA A 98 -12.86 45.42 -4.92
CA ALA A 98 -13.28 45.81 -6.24
C ALA A 98 -12.27 46.81 -6.80
N VAL A 99 -11.30 46.34 -7.59
CA VAL A 99 -10.48 47.21 -8.43
C VAL A 99 -11.41 47.74 -9.50
N ARG A 100 -11.96 48.93 -9.26
CA ARG A 100 -12.71 49.69 -10.27
C ARG A 100 -11.76 49.96 -11.43
N ALA A 101 -12.18 49.53 -12.62
CA ALA A 101 -11.60 49.96 -13.89
C ALA A 101 -11.93 51.44 -14.14
#